data_AF-A0A0K0XEZ4-F1
#
_entry.id   AF-A0A0K0XEZ4-F1
#
_cell.length_a   1.000
_cell.length_b   1.000
_cell.length_c   1.000
_cell.angle_alpha   90.00
_cell.angle_beta   90.00
_cell.angle_gamma   90.00
#
_symmetry.space_group_name_H-M   'P 1'
#
loop_
_entity.id
_entity.type
_entity.pdbx_description
1 polymer ?
#
loop_
_entity_poly.entity_id
_entity_poly.type
_entity_poly.pdbx_seq_one_letter_code
_entity_poly.pdbx_strand_id
1 'polypeptide(L)'
;MMGMSNTCGFGEPDKGGRFEQGADGFQHLAEALTSTVPPDTWEGESSDTYGTRNDEQLRRATRMAEADRSVKEALEDQARQIDVTRKMLDRCQTVLGLSIPAAIALNAVPGWGQAASLAFQAAAVAGTVPPAEWRYLDLIENSARNATVIRRAGAAYDQIAEDARA
;
A
#
# COMPACT_ATOMS: atom_id res chain seq x y z
N MET A 1 -11.30 -1.63 20.68
CA MET A 1 -11.05 -1.40 19.24
C MET A 1 -10.35 -0.08 18.91
N MET A 2 -10.47 0.98 19.72
CA MET A 2 -9.76 2.25 19.47
C MET A 2 -8.25 2.09 19.30
N GLY A 3 -7.60 1.20 20.06
CA GLY A 3 -6.18 0.89 19.90
C GLY A 3 -5.81 0.36 18.51
N MET A 4 -6.55 -0.62 17.99
CA MET A 4 -6.33 -1.17 16.63
C MET A 4 -6.62 -0.16 15.53
N SER A 5 -7.63 0.71 15.72
CA SER A 5 -7.95 1.74 14.74
C SER A 5 -6.84 2.79 14.66
N ASN A 6 -6.28 3.20 15.80
CA ASN A 6 -5.21 4.19 15.87
C ASN A 6 -3.90 3.71 15.22
N THR A 7 -3.65 2.40 15.18
CA THR A 7 -2.47 1.83 14.50
C THR A 7 -2.66 1.69 12.99
N CYS A 8 -3.87 1.94 12.46
CA CYS A 8 -4.15 1.94 11.02
C CYS A 8 -3.96 3.31 10.35
N GLY A 9 -3.42 4.30 11.09
CA GLY A 9 -3.15 5.65 10.58
C GLY A 9 -4.38 6.56 10.50
N PHE A 10 -4.17 7.80 10.03
CA PHE A 10 -5.17 8.87 9.97
C PHE A 10 -5.22 9.50 8.58
N GLY A 11 -6.39 9.99 8.19
CA GLY A 11 -6.61 10.61 6.88
C GLY A 11 -6.70 9.59 5.74
N GLU A 12 -6.70 10.12 4.51
CA GLU A 12 -6.68 9.33 3.27
C GLU A 12 -5.27 8.72 3.09
N PRO A 13 -5.15 7.41 2.90
CA PRO A 13 -3.86 6.79 2.62
C PRO A 13 -3.26 7.27 1.28
N ASP A 14 -1.94 7.47 1.25
CA ASP A 14 -1.22 7.77 0.00
C ASP A 14 -1.26 6.57 -0.95
N LYS A 15 -1.60 6.83 -2.22
CA LYS A 15 -1.72 5.83 -3.29
C LYS A 15 -0.49 5.81 -4.21
N GLY A 16 0.57 6.53 -3.85
CA GLY A 16 1.83 6.52 -4.61
C GLY A 16 1.81 7.40 -5.85
N GLY A 17 0.97 8.44 -5.92
CA GLY A 17 0.84 9.28 -7.12
C GLY A 17 2.13 9.99 -7.56
N ARG A 18 3.11 10.16 -6.66
CA ARG A 18 4.44 10.68 -7.02
C ARG A 18 5.31 9.63 -7.73
N PHE A 19 5.16 8.36 -7.38
CA PHE A 19 5.83 7.26 -8.07
C PHE A 19 5.18 7.02 -9.44
N GLU A 20 3.87 7.21 -9.57
CA GLU A 20 3.21 7.24 -10.88
C GLU A 20 3.82 8.31 -11.81
N GLN A 21 3.94 9.55 -11.33
CA GLN A 21 4.57 10.64 -12.08
C GLN A 21 6.04 10.35 -12.43
N GLY A 22 6.79 9.73 -11.50
CA GLY A 22 8.16 9.30 -11.75
C GLY A 22 8.23 8.25 -12.86
N ALA A 23 7.39 7.23 -12.78
CA ALA A 23 7.30 6.17 -13.78
C ALA A 23 6.99 6.72 -15.17
N ASP A 24 6.00 7.60 -15.27
CA ASP A 24 5.63 8.25 -16.53
C ASP A 24 6.77 9.12 -17.07
N GLY A 25 7.44 9.88 -16.21
CA GLY A 25 8.60 10.69 -16.58
C GLY A 25 9.75 9.85 -17.15
N PHE A 26 10.08 8.74 -16.49
CA PHE A 26 11.12 7.83 -16.97
C PHE A 26 10.72 7.06 -18.23
N GLN A 27 9.43 6.73 -18.38
CA GLN A 27 8.93 6.15 -19.61
C GLN A 27 9.07 7.13 -20.79
N HIS A 28 8.64 8.38 -20.63
CA HIS A 28 8.82 9.41 -21.66
C HIS A 28 10.30 9.64 -22.00
N LEU A 29 11.19 9.58 -21.01
CA LEU A 29 12.63 9.63 -21.25
C LEU A 29 13.12 8.46 -22.10
N ALA A 30 12.67 7.23 -21.81
CA ALA A 30 13.02 6.06 -22.61
C ALA A 30 12.49 6.16 -24.05
N GLU A 31 11.27 6.65 -24.24
CA GLU A 31 10.69 6.90 -25.56
C GLU A 31 11.51 7.95 -26.34
N ALA A 32 11.91 9.04 -25.68
CA ALA A 32 12.77 10.05 -26.28
C ALA A 32 14.14 9.48 -26.67
N LEU A 33 14.77 8.69 -25.80
CA LEU A 33 16.08 8.08 -26.06
C LEU A 33 16.07 7.10 -27.25
N THR A 34 14.93 6.44 -27.50
CA THR A 34 14.75 5.59 -28.68
C THR A 34 14.87 6.38 -29.99
N SER A 35 14.52 7.67 -29.97
CA SER A 35 14.60 8.57 -31.14
C SER A 35 15.96 9.26 -31.30
N THR A 36 16.85 9.17 -30.31
CA THR A 36 18.16 9.83 -30.31
C THR A 36 19.30 8.87 -30.65
N VAL A 37 19.06 7.90 -31.54
CA VAL A 37 20.12 7.04 -32.06
C VAL A 37 21.05 7.81 -33.01
N PRO A 38 22.36 7.47 -33.07
CA PRO A 38 23.26 8.09 -34.03
C PRO A 38 22.74 7.87 -35.47
N PRO A 39 22.65 8.92 -36.31
CA PRO A 39 22.17 8.80 -37.68
C PRO A 39 23.19 8.06 -38.56
N ASP A 40 22.72 7.39 -39.63
CA ASP A 40 23.56 6.62 -40.56
C ASP A 40 24.70 7.43 -41.18
N THR A 41 24.58 8.76 -41.24
CA THR A 41 25.62 9.66 -41.77
C THR A 41 26.78 9.89 -40.79
N TRP A 42 26.63 9.52 -39.53
CA TRP A 42 27.65 9.63 -38.50
C TRP A 42 28.23 8.25 -38.20
N GLU A 43 29.38 7.96 -38.81
CA GLU A 43 30.07 6.69 -38.68
C GLU A 43 31.40 6.85 -37.91
N GLY A 44 31.80 5.79 -37.19
CA GLY A 44 33.08 5.68 -36.49
C GLY A 44 32.95 5.47 -34.99
N GLU A 45 34.09 5.36 -34.30
CA GLU A 45 34.14 5.01 -32.87
C GLU A 45 33.27 5.92 -31.98
N SER A 46 33.14 7.20 -32.34
CA SER A 46 32.32 8.16 -31.61
C SER A 46 30.81 7.88 -31.74
N SER A 47 30.32 7.50 -32.92
CA SER A 47 28.91 7.14 -33.11
C SER A 47 28.58 5.85 -32.38
N ASP A 48 29.48 4.86 -32.43
CA ASP A 48 29.31 3.58 -31.73
C ASP A 48 29.27 3.76 -30.21
N THR A 49 30.19 4.59 -29.68
CA THR A 49 30.23 4.93 -28.25
C THR A 49 28.97 5.66 -27.83
N TYR A 50 28.50 6.63 -28.63
CA TYR A 50 27.27 7.35 -28.35
C TYR A 50 26.05 6.42 -28.34
N GLY A 51 25.91 5.55 -29.36
CA GLY A 51 24.83 4.57 -29.42
C GLY A 51 24.81 3.64 -28.21
N THR A 52 25.98 3.13 -27.81
CA THR A 52 26.12 2.29 -26.61
C THR A 52 25.67 3.03 -25.35
N ARG A 53 26.09 4.28 -25.17
CA ARG A 53 25.68 5.08 -24.00
C ARG A 53 24.19 5.44 -24.05
N ASN A 54 23.62 5.66 -25.23
CA ASN A 54 22.19 5.89 -25.40
C ASN A 54 21.37 4.66 -24.96
N ASP A 55 21.77 3.47 -25.38
CA ASP A 55 21.14 2.20 -24.99
C ASP A 55 21.26 1.92 -23.48
N GLU A 56 22.40 2.25 -22.87
CA GLU A 56 22.57 2.18 -21.41
C GLU A 56 21.58 3.10 -20.68
N GLN A 57 21.42 4.35 -21.14
CA GLN A 57 20.49 5.30 -20.54
C GLN A 57 19.04 4.87 -20.75
N LEU A 58 18.69 4.35 -21.93
CA LEU A 58 17.40 3.75 -22.22
C LEU A 58 17.08 2.65 -21.20
N ARG A 59 18.00 1.70 -21.02
CA ARG A 59 17.85 0.59 -20.09
C ARG A 59 17.71 1.05 -18.65
N ARG A 60 18.41 2.11 -18.24
CA ARG A 60 18.28 2.70 -16.90
C ARG A 60 16.92 3.37 -16.72
N ALA A 61 16.48 4.19 -17.67
CA ALA A 61 15.19 4.86 -17.63
C ALA A 61 14.03 3.85 -17.56
N THR A 62 14.03 2.81 -18.38
CA THR A 62 13.00 1.75 -18.34
C THR A 62 12.96 1.06 -16.98
N ARG A 63 14.11 0.68 -16.41
CA ARG A 63 14.17 0.05 -15.08
C ARG A 63 13.72 0.99 -13.95
N MET A 64 14.05 2.27 -14.02
CA MET A 64 13.55 3.26 -13.05
C MET A 64 12.02 3.34 -13.12
N ALA A 65 11.44 3.37 -14.32
CA ALA A 65 10.00 3.39 -14.49
C ALA A 65 9.32 2.13 -13.92
N GLU A 66 9.89 0.95 -14.14
CA GLU A 66 9.39 -0.30 -13.58
C GLU A 66 9.46 -0.34 -12.04
N ALA A 67 10.57 0.14 -11.45
CA ALA A 67 10.72 0.25 -10.00
C ALA A 67 9.69 1.23 -9.41
N ASP A 68 9.49 2.39 -10.04
CA ASP A 68 8.50 3.38 -9.63
C ASP A 68 7.07 2.81 -9.69
N ARG A 69 6.69 2.12 -10.77
CA ARG A 69 5.38 1.45 -10.86
C ARG A 69 5.19 0.41 -9.76
N SER A 70 6.22 -0.38 -9.47
CA SER A 70 6.16 -1.39 -8.41
C SER A 70 5.91 -0.77 -7.03
N VAL A 71 6.54 0.37 -6.73
CA VAL A 71 6.27 1.09 -5.46
C VAL A 71 4.86 1.66 -5.45
N LYS A 72 4.42 2.27 -6.56
CA LYS A 72 3.06 2.81 -6.69
C LYS A 72 2.01 1.75 -6.43
N GLU A 73 2.11 0.60 -7.08
CA GLU A 73 1.16 -0.52 -6.92
C GLU A 73 1.12 -1.01 -5.47
N ALA A 74 2.28 -1.18 -4.83
CA ALA A 74 2.34 -1.59 -3.42
C ALA A 74 1.71 -0.58 -2.46
N LEU A 75 1.88 0.73 -2.72
CA LEU A 75 1.24 1.79 -1.93
C LEU A 75 -0.28 1.83 -2.17
N GLU A 76 -0.71 1.66 -3.41
CA GLU A 76 -2.14 1.61 -3.76
C GLU A 76 -2.84 0.39 -3.11
N ASP A 77 -2.19 -0.77 -3.10
CA ASP A 77 -2.65 -1.96 -2.40
C ASP A 77 -2.75 -1.72 -0.89
N GLN A 78 -1.69 -1.18 -0.29
CA GLN A 78 -1.67 -0.85 1.14
C GLN A 78 -2.79 0.12 1.50
N ALA A 79 -3.02 1.15 0.67
CA ALA A 79 -4.09 2.12 0.85
C ALA A 79 -5.48 1.46 0.89
N ARG A 80 -5.76 0.56 -0.06
CA ARG A 80 -7.01 -0.22 -0.08
C ARG A 80 -7.17 -1.09 1.16
N GLN A 81 -6.10 -1.79 1.56
CA GLN A 81 -6.13 -2.69 2.70
C GLN A 81 -6.37 -1.94 4.01
N ILE A 82 -5.75 -0.77 4.18
CA ILE A 82 -6.01 0.13 5.32
C ILE A 82 -7.48 0.57 5.33
N ASP A 83 -8.03 1.03 4.20
CA ASP A 83 -9.43 1.47 4.11
C ASP A 83 -10.42 0.35 4.48
N VAL A 84 -10.23 -0.86 3.94
CA VAL A 84 -11.05 -2.03 4.26
C VAL A 84 -11.01 -2.37 5.75
N THR A 85 -9.81 -2.39 6.35
CA THR A 85 -9.65 -2.69 7.77
C THR A 85 -10.28 -1.61 8.65
N ARG A 86 -10.08 -0.32 8.32
CA ARG A 86 -10.70 0.80 9.06
C ARG A 86 -12.21 0.74 9.02
N LYS A 87 -12.81 0.47 7.85
CA LYS A 87 -14.27 0.29 7.71
C LYS A 87 -14.81 -0.86 8.55
N MET A 88 -14.09 -1.99 8.61
CA MET A 88 -14.49 -3.11 9.46
C MET A 88 -14.42 -2.73 10.94
N LEU A 89 -13.32 -2.12 11.38
CA LEU A 89 -13.14 -1.69 12.78
C LEU A 89 -14.21 -0.68 13.19
N ASP A 90 -14.52 0.30 12.34
CA ASP A 90 -15.55 1.30 12.57
C ASP A 90 -16.96 0.68 12.68
N ARG A 91 -17.29 -0.26 11.78
CA ARG A 91 -18.54 -1.01 11.85
C ARG A 91 -18.66 -1.79 13.16
N CYS A 92 -17.60 -2.49 13.56
CA CYS A 92 -17.58 -3.27 14.79
C CYS A 92 -17.68 -2.36 16.04
N GLN A 93 -17.02 -1.21 16.03
CA GLN A 93 -17.15 -0.18 17.07
C GLN A 93 -18.58 0.37 17.16
N THR A 94 -19.20 0.65 16.03
CA THR A 94 -20.60 1.12 15.97
C THR A 94 -21.55 0.09 16.56
N VAL A 95 -21.41 -1.19 16.21
CA VAL A 95 -22.23 -2.27 16.78
C VAL A 95 -22.07 -2.36 18.29
N LEU A 96 -20.84 -2.31 18.81
CA LEU A 96 -20.60 -2.31 20.25
C LEU A 96 -21.17 -1.06 20.93
N GLY A 97 -21.02 0.11 20.32
CA GLY A 97 -21.57 1.36 20.83
C GLY A 97 -23.09 1.33 20.95
N LEU A 98 -23.77 0.84 19.92
CA LEU A 98 -25.24 0.66 19.91
C LEU A 98 -25.71 -0.44 20.88
N SER A 99 -24.84 -1.37 21.26
CA SER A 99 -25.16 -2.42 22.24
C SER A 99 -25.24 -1.89 23.67
N ILE A 100 -24.57 -0.79 24.00
CA ILE A 100 -24.55 -0.20 25.35
C ILE A 100 -25.96 0.14 25.86
N PRO A 101 -26.79 0.95 25.16
CA PRO A 101 -28.13 1.29 25.67
C PRO A 101 -29.03 0.06 25.80
N ALA A 102 -28.94 -0.90 24.89
CA ALA A 102 -29.69 -2.15 24.97
C ALA A 102 -29.30 -2.98 26.20
N ALA A 103 -28.00 -3.07 26.49
CA ALA A 103 -27.49 -3.75 27.67
C ALA A 103 -27.95 -3.08 28.97
N ILE A 104 -27.98 -1.75 29.02
CA ILE A 104 -28.49 -0.97 30.16
C ILE A 104 -29.99 -1.24 30.36
N ALA A 105 -30.78 -1.21 29.28
CA ALA A 105 -32.21 -1.48 29.34
C ALA A 105 -32.53 -2.90 29.84
N LEU A 106 -31.79 -3.91 29.36
CA LEU A 106 -31.90 -5.29 29.86
C LEU A 106 -31.55 -5.39 31.34
N ASN A 107 -30.49 -4.71 31.77
CA ASN A 107 -30.03 -4.75 33.17
C ASN A 107 -31.08 -4.21 34.15
N ALA A 108 -31.89 -3.23 33.71
CA ALA A 108 -32.93 -2.61 34.53
C ALA A 108 -34.14 -3.52 34.80
N VAL A 109 -34.26 -4.68 34.14
CA VAL A 109 -35.38 -5.62 34.35
C VAL A 109 -35.19 -6.41 35.66
N PRO A 110 -36.13 -6.32 36.62
CA PRO A 110 -36.04 -7.06 37.88
C PRO A 110 -36.05 -8.59 37.68
N GLY A 111 -35.33 -9.30 38.55
CA GLY A 111 -35.32 -10.77 38.59
C GLY A 111 -34.27 -11.41 37.68
N TRP A 112 -34.27 -11.12 36.37
CA TRP A 112 -33.39 -11.80 35.39
C TRP A 112 -32.58 -10.86 34.49
N GLY A 113 -32.83 -9.55 34.55
CA GLY A 113 -32.24 -8.57 33.62
C GLY A 113 -30.72 -8.48 33.65
N GLN A 114 -30.10 -8.67 34.83
CA GLN A 114 -28.64 -8.66 34.96
C GLN A 114 -27.98 -9.79 34.16
N ALA A 115 -28.50 -11.01 34.27
CA ALA A 115 -27.98 -12.17 33.54
C ALA A 115 -28.20 -12.01 32.02
N ALA A 116 -29.38 -11.52 31.60
CA ALA A 116 -29.66 -11.27 30.19
C ALA A 116 -28.78 -10.16 29.60
N SER A 117 -28.52 -9.09 30.35
CA SER A 117 -27.62 -8.01 29.94
C SER A 117 -26.19 -8.52 29.74
N LEU A 118 -25.67 -9.34 30.67
CA LEU A 118 -24.34 -9.93 30.55
C LEU A 118 -24.24 -10.86 29.33
N ALA A 119 -25.23 -11.73 29.14
CA ALA A 119 -25.27 -12.63 27.98
C ALA A 119 -25.30 -11.85 26.66
N PHE A 120 -26.08 -10.76 26.61
CA PHE A 120 -26.14 -9.88 25.44
C PHE A 120 -24.80 -9.18 25.18
N GLN A 121 -24.15 -8.62 26.20
CA GLN A 121 -22.83 -8.00 26.06
C GLN A 121 -21.78 -9.00 25.58
N ALA A 122 -21.79 -10.22 26.12
CA ALA A 122 -20.89 -11.29 25.68
C ALA A 122 -21.13 -11.66 24.20
N ALA A 123 -22.38 -11.78 23.78
CA ALA A 123 -22.74 -12.04 22.39
C ALA A 123 -22.32 -10.90 21.46
N ALA A 124 -22.50 -9.64 21.87
CA ALA A 124 -22.07 -8.47 21.10
C ALA A 124 -20.55 -8.43 20.91
N VAL A 125 -19.77 -8.73 21.97
CA VAL A 125 -18.32 -8.84 21.88
C VAL A 125 -17.90 -10.01 21.00
N ALA A 126 -18.51 -11.20 21.17
CA ALA A 126 -18.23 -12.38 20.36
C ALA A 126 -18.56 -12.18 18.87
N GLY A 127 -19.56 -11.35 18.55
CA GLY A 127 -19.93 -11.02 17.17
C GLY A 127 -19.05 -9.95 16.51
N THR A 128 -18.26 -9.19 17.27
CA THR A 128 -17.54 -8.02 16.75
C THR A 128 -16.03 -8.10 16.87
N VAL A 129 -15.50 -8.66 17.96
CA VAL A 129 -14.05 -8.74 18.19
C VAL A 129 -13.37 -9.72 17.23
N PRO A 130 -13.85 -10.96 17.03
CA PRO A 130 -13.21 -11.89 16.09
C PRO A 130 -13.09 -11.38 14.65
N PRO A 131 -14.14 -10.81 14.00
CA PRO A 131 -13.99 -10.28 12.64
C PRO A 131 -13.07 -9.05 12.58
N ALA A 132 -13.05 -8.21 13.62
CA ALA A 132 -12.13 -7.09 13.73
C ALA A 132 -10.66 -7.56 13.83
N GLU A 133 -10.41 -8.55 14.68
CA GLU A 133 -9.09 -9.15 14.86
C GLU A 133 -8.61 -9.81 13.56
N TRP A 134 -9.47 -10.60 12.90
CA TRP A 134 -9.12 -11.25 11.65
C TRP A 134 -8.70 -10.26 10.57
N ARG A 135 -9.45 -9.16 10.39
CA ARG A 135 -9.06 -8.09 9.43
C ARG A 135 -7.79 -7.37 9.83
N TYR A 136 -7.57 -7.17 11.12
CA TYR A 136 -6.34 -6.54 11.60
C TYR A 136 -5.11 -7.42 11.35
N LEU A 137 -5.22 -8.74 11.57
CA LEU A 137 -4.15 -9.69 11.28
C LEU A 137 -3.86 -9.78 9.77
N ASP A 138 -4.90 -9.78 8.93
CA ASP A 138 -4.76 -9.72 7.47
C ASP A 138 -4.02 -8.44 7.03
N LEU A 139 -4.31 -7.29 7.65
CA LEU A 139 -3.58 -6.04 7.40
C LEU A 139 -2.09 -6.16 7.77
N ILE A 140 -1.74 -6.81 8.88
CA ILE A 140 -0.34 -7.01 9.29
C ILE A 140 0.42 -7.80 8.22
N GLU A 141 -0.17 -8.90 7.75
CA GLU A 141 0.46 -9.77 6.76
C GLU A 141 0.61 -9.06 5.41
N ASN A 142 -0.45 -8.37 4.96
CA ASN A 142 -0.41 -7.56 3.76
C ASN A 142 0.63 -6.44 3.84
N SER A 143 0.75 -5.77 4.99
CA SER A 143 1.76 -4.73 5.21
C SER A 143 3.18 -5.29 5.07
N ALA A 144 3.44 -6.50 5.57
CA ALA A 144 4.73 -7.16 5.42
C ALA A 144 5.03 -7.52 3.95
N ARG A 145 4.01 -7.96 3.19
CA ARG A 145 4.12 -8.20 1.74
C ARG A 145 4.45 -6.92 0.98
N ASN A 146 3.67 -5.86 1.18
CA ASN A 146 3.88 -4.58 0.49
C ASN A 146 5.25 -3.98 0.82
N ALA A 147 5.68 -4.05 2.09
CA ALA A 147 7.02 -3.64 2.49
C ALA A 147 8.13 -4.45 1.78
N THR A 148 7.89 -5.72 1.48
CA THR A 148 8.84 -6.53 0.70
C THR A 148 8.93 -6.06 -0.75
N VAL A 149 7.81 -5.71 -1.38
CA VAL A 149 7.79 -5.14 -2.73
C VAL A 149 8.56 -3.82 -2.77
N ILE A 150 8.29 -2.91 -1.82
CA ILE A 150 8.99 -1.62 -1.72
C ILE A 150 10.51 -1.82 -1.52
N ARG A 151 10.93 -2.76 -0.65
CA ARG A 151 12.36 -3.07 -0.47
C ARG A 151 13.02 -3.59 -1.74
N ARG A 152 12.32 -4.42 -2.52
CA ARG A 152 12.84 -4.92 -3.80
C ARG A 152 13.00 -3.80 -4.83
N ALA A 153 12.04 -2.90 -4.92
CA ALA A 153 12.17 -1.69 -5.74
C ALA A 153 13.33 -0.81 -5.27
N GLY A 154 13.50 -0.66 -3.95
CA GLY A 154 14.68 -0.04 -3.33
C GLY A 154 16.01 -0.61 -3.85
N ALA A 155 16.16 -1.94 -3.78
CA ALA A 155 17.33 -2.62 -4.29
C ALA A 155 17.52 -2.47 -5.82
N ALA A 156 16.42 -2.36 -6.58
CA ALA A 156 16.50 -2.09 -8.01
C ALA A 156 17.06 -0.68 -8.29
N TYR A 157 16.66 0.34 -7.52
CA TYR A 157 17.26 1.68 -7.64
C TYR A 157 18.76 1.66 -7.32
N ASP A 158 19.17 0.94 -6.27
CA ASP A 158 20.59 0.83 -5.91
C ASP A 158 21.41 0.19 -7.05
N GLN A 159 20.90 -0.88 -7.66
CA GLN A 159 21.53 -1.52 -8.82
C GLN A 159 21.63 -0.58 -10.03
N ILE A 160 20.58 0.21 -10.31
CA ILE A 160 20.60 1.19 -11.40
C ILE A 160 21.66 2.27 -11.12
N ALA A 161 21.79 2.70 -9.86
CA ALA A 161 22.78 3.70 -9.45
C ALA A 161 24.21 3.17 -9.54
N GLU A 162 24.45 1.89 -9.20
CA GLU A 162 25.74 1.22 -9.39
C GLU A 162 26.09 1.10 -10.88
N ASP A 163 25.15 0.60 -11.69
CA ASP A 163 25.28 0.52 -13.15
C ASP A 163 25.60 1.89 -13.78
N ALA A 164 25.14 2.98 -13.17
CA ALA A 164 25.38 4.35 -13.65
C ALA A 164 26.78 4.89 -13.36
N ARG A 165 27.52 4.26 -12.45
CA ARG A 165 28.89 4.64 -12.08
C ARG A 165 29.96 3.88 -12.87
N ALA A 166 29.58 2.79 -13.52
CA ALA A 166 30.43 1.98 -14.40
C ALA A 166 30.56 2.62 -15.81
#